data_AF-I0WCQ8-F1
#
_entry.id   AF-I0WCQ8-F1
#
_cell.length_a   1.000
_cell.length_b   1.000
_cell.length_c   1.000
_cell.angle_alpha   90.00
_cell.angle_beta   90.00
_cell.angle_gamma   90.00
#
_symmetry.space_group_name_H-M   'P 1'
#
loop_
_entity.id
_entity.type
_entity.pdbx_description
1 polymer ?
#
loop_
_entity_poly.entity_id
_entity_poly.type
_entity_poly.pdbx_seq_one_letter_code
_entity_poly.pdbx_strand_id
1 'polypeptide(L)'
;MPSTHGAQALAAAESKIGSPYVWGATGPNAFDCSGLVQWAYKQAGISVPRTTYDQVNGGSPVDKGSLQPGDLVLFDGANHVGLYAGNGTVVHAPTSGQPVKQAPLDSMPFYAARRY
;
A
#
# COMPACT_ATOMS: atom_id res chain seq x y z
N MET A 1 14.77 -15.06 8.50
CA MET A 1 14.56 -14.24 7.28
C MET A 1 13.09 -13.90 7.25
N PRO A 2 12.64 -12.64 7.19
CA PRO A 2 11.23 -12.36 7.42
C PRO A 2 10.42 -12.77 6.19
N SER A 3 9.96 -14.03 6.18
CA SER A 3 8.74 -14.43 5.50
C SER A 3 7.56 -13.87 6.30
N THR A 4 7.52 -12.54 6.42
CA THR A 4 6.33 -11.81 6.86
C THR A 4 5.54 -11.50 5.60
N HIS A 5 4.22 -11.68 5.65
CA HIS A 5 3.33 -11.41 4.53
C HIS A 5 3.50 -9.97 4.00
N GLY A 6 3.77 -9.01 4.89
CA GLY A 6 4.10 -7.63 4.53
C GLY A 6 5.33 -7.50 3.60
N ALA A 7 6.44 -8.19 3.87
CA ALA A 7 7.62 -8.10 3.01
C ALA A 7 7.37 -8.67 1.60
N GLN A 8 6.58 -9.75 1.50
CA GLN A 8 6.17 -10.31 0.21
C GLN A 8 5.21 -9.38 -0.54
N ALA A 9 4.26 -8.76 0.17
CA ALA A 9 3.35 -7.78 -0.40
C ALA A 9 4.13 -6.55 -0.92
N LEU A 10 5.07 -6.03 -0.15
CA LEU A 10 5.92 -4.92 -0.57
C LEU A 10 6.69 -5.26 -1.86
N ALA A 11 7.38 -6.40 -1.90
CA ALA A 11 8.12 -6.83 -3.08
C ALA A 11 7.20 -6.97 -4.32
N ALA A 12 5.98 -7.46 -4.13
CA ALA A 12 4.98 -7.51 -5.19
C ALA A 12 4.61 -6.10 -5.67
N ALA A 13 4.35 -5.15 -4.78
CA ALA A 13 4.03 -3.78 -5.17
C ALA A 13 5.20 -3.06 -5.86
N GLU A 14 6.43 -3.26 -5.39
CA GLU A 14 7.65 -2.73 -6.01
C GLU A 14 7.81 -3.24 -7.45
N SER A 15 7.47 -4.52 -7.71
CA SER A 15 7.48 -5.08 -9.07
C SER A 15 6.50 -4.40 -10.04
N LYS A 16 5.59 -3.56 -9.53
CA LYS A 16 4.58 -2.83 -10.29
C LYS A 16 4.87 -1.35 -10.41
N ILE A 17 5.99 -0.85 -9.89
CA ILE A 17 6.46 0.51 -10.17
C ILE A 17 6.49 0.74 -11.69
N GLY A 18 5.92 1.86 -12.13
CA GLY A 18 5.72 2.17 -13.55
C GLY A 18 4.37 1.73 -14.14
N SER A 19 3.60 0.87 -13.46
CA SER A 19 2.26 0.49 -13.92
C SER A 19 1.31 1.68 -13.90
N PRO A 20 0.44 1.86 -14.92
CA PRO A 20 -0.48 2.98 -14.99
C PRO A 20 -1.50 2.98 -13.84
N TYR A 21 -1.87 4.18 -13.40
CA TYR A 21 -3.02 4.36 -12.52
C TYR A 21 -4.32 4.32 -13.32
N VAL A 22 -5.27 3.50 -12.88
CA VAL A 22 -6.64 3.48 -13.41
C VAL A 22 -7.59 3.34 -12.23
N TRP A 23 -8.54 4.28 -12.11
CA TRP A 23 -9.56 4.24 -11.06
C TRP A 23 -10.35 2.92 -11.10
N GLY A 24 -10.45 2.23 -9.97
CA GLY A 24 -11.14 0.95 -9.87
C GLY A 24 -10.29 -0.27 -10.23
N ALA A 25 -9.08 -0.10 -10.78
CA ALA A 25 -8.26 -1.21 -11.23
C ALA A 25 -7.54 -1.95 -10.08
N THR A 26 -7.49 -3.28 -10.18
CA THR A 26 -6.95 -4.19 -9.15
C THR A 26 -5.81 -5.08 -9.68
N GLY A 27 -5.11 -4.61 -10.71
CA GLY A 27 -4.00 -5.34 -11.32
C GLY A 27 -4.39 -6.43 -12.32
N PRO A 28 -3.39 -7.13 -12.90
CA PRO A 28 -1.96 -6.94 -12.65
C PRO A 28 -1.30 -5.84 -13.51
N ASN A 29 -2.05 -5.21 -14.44
CA ASN A 29 -1.50 -4.28 -15.44
C ASN A 29 -1.80 -2.80 -15.15
N ALA A 30 -2.77 -2.51 -14.29
CA ALA A 30 -3.14 -1.16 -13.88
C ALA A 30 -3.73 -1.21 -12.47
N PHE A 31 -3.59 -0.13 -11.70
CA PHE A 31 -3.97 -0.11 -10.30
C PHE A 31 -4.59 1.23 -9.89
N ASP A 32 -5.50 1.21 -8.92
CA ASP A 32 -5.67 2.34 -8.01
C ASP A 32 -4.95 2.06 -6.67
N CYS A 33 -4.99 3.01 -5.74
CA CYS A 33 -4.24 2.95 -4.49
C CYS A 33 -4.55 1.69 -3.68
N SER A 34 -5.82 1.42 -3.43
CA SER A 34 -6.28 0.27 -2.65
C SER A 34 -6.22 -1.04 -3.43
N GLY A 35 -6.37 -0.99 -4.76
CA GLY A 35 -6.22 -2.12 -5.66
C GLY A 35 -4.78 -2.61 -5.76
N LEU A 36 -3.79 -1.72 -5.71
CA LEU A 36 -2.36 -2.09 -5.61
C LEU A 36 -2.09 -2.87 -4.32
N VAL A 37 -2.55 -2.34 -3.18
CA VAL A 37 -2.38 -2.97 -1.86
C VAL A 37 -3.06 -4.34 -1.82
N GLN A 38 -4.31 -4.41 -2.26
CA GLN A 38 -5.06 -5.67 -2.31
C GLN A 38 -4.35 -6.71 -3.18
N TRP A 39 -3.91 -6.32 -4.37
CA TRP A 39 -3.22 -7.23 -5.29
C TRP A 39 -1.88 -7.70 -4.73
N ALA A 40 -1.12 -6.80 -4.10
CA ALA A 40 0.16 -7.08 -3.47
C ALA A 40 0.03 -8.10 -2.34
N TYR A 41 -0.90 -7.88 -1.39
CA TYR A 41 -1.14 -8.83 -0.30
C TYR A 41 -1.71 -10.15 -0.77
N LYS A 42 -2.48 -10.16 -1.86
CA LYS A 42 -2.93 -11.40 -2.48
C LYS A 42 -1.75 -12.25 -2.97
N GLN A 43 -0.65 -11.66 -3.44
CA GLN A 43 0.57 -12.41 -3.79
C GLN A 43 1.26 -13.01 -2.56
N ALA A 44 1.10 -12.37 -1.39
CA ALA A 44 1.53 -12.93 -0.12
C ALA A 44 0.55 -13.98 0.44
N GLY A 45 -0.63 -14.18 -0.16
CA GLY A 45 -1.65 -15.11 0.34
C GLY A 45 -2.59 -14.52 1.39
N ILE A 46 -2.56 -13.21 1.63
CA ILE A 46 -3.49 -12.51 2.53
C ILE A 46 -4.56 -11.80 1.72
N SER A 47 -5.82 -11.97 2.14
CA SER A 47 -6.94 -11.22 1.57
C SER A 47 -7.12 -9.90 2.31
N VAL A 48 -7.02 -8.80 1.57
CA VAL A 48 -7.22 -7.44 2.07
C VAL A 48 -8.48 -6.86 1.41
N PRO A 49 -9.31 -6.08 2.16
CA PRO A 49 -10.50 -5.45 1.59
C PRO A 49 -10.19 -4.55 0.39
N ARG A 50 -11.20 -4.32 -0.46
CA ARG A 50 -11.02 -3.58 -1.72
C ARG A 50 -10.84 -2.07 -1.52
N THR A 51 -11.46 -1.50 -0.49
CA THR A 51 -11.50 -0.05 -0.29
C THR A 51 -10.57 0.38 0.84
N THR A 52 -10.06 1.60 0.78
CA THR A 52 -9.23 2.18 1.86
C THR A 52 -9.99 2.28 3.19
N TYR A 53 -11.30 2.55 3.15
CA TYR A 53 -12.19 2.62 4.31
C TYR A 53 -12.37 1.27 5.02
N ASP A 54 -12.32 0.17 4.29
CA ASP A 54 -12.34 -1.16 4.89
C ASP A 54 -10.94 -1.57 5.34
N GLN A 55 -9.91 -1.23 4.54
CA GLN A 55 -8.50 -1.52 4.85
C GLN A 55 -8.04 -0.87 6.14
N VAL A 56 -8.53 0.34 6.47
CA VAL A 56 -8.22 1.02 7.74
C VAL A 56 -8.79 0.28 8.95
N ASN A 57 -9.74 -0.64 8.77
CA ASN A 57 -10.36 -1.38 9.87
C ASN A 57 -9.86 -2.84 9.95
N GLY A 58 -9.10 -3.31 8.96
CA GLY A 58 -8.47 -4.62 8.97
C GLY A 58 -7.05 -4.61 9.55
N GLY A 59 -6.52 -5.80 9.80
CA GLY A 59 -5.20 -5.99 10.39
C GLY A 59 -5.07 -5.38 11.80
N SER A 60 -3.83 -5.26 12.27
CA SER A 60 -3.50 -4.66 13.56
C SER A 60 -3.08 -3.19 13.39
N PRO A 61 -3.52 -2.25 14.25
CA PRO A 61 -3.01 -0.88 14.24
C PRO A 61 -1.50 -0.85 14.50
N VAL A 62 -0.79 0.06 13.82
CA VAL A 62 0.63 0.30 14.01
C VAL A 62 0.89 1.80 14.19
N ASP A 63 1.71 2.14 15.19
CA ASP A 63 2.16 3.51 15.40
C ASP A 63 3.15 3.95 14.31
N LYS A 64 3.12 5.23 13.93
CA LYS A 64 4.02 5.79 12.89
C LYS A 64 5.51 5.48 13.17
N GLY A 65 5.92 5.47 14.43
CA GLY A 65 7.31 5.16 14.84
C GLY A 65 7.67 3.67 14.82
N SER A 66 6.70 2.78 14.62
CA SER A 66 6.88 1.31 14.60
C SER A 66 6.59 0.69 13.24
N LEU A 67 6.52 1.52 12.19
CA LEU A 67 6.31 1.10 10.81
C LEU A 67 7.41 0.12 10.36
N GLN A 68 6.98 -0.96 9.72
CA GLN A 68 7.82 -1.97 9.12
C GLN A 68 7.52 -2.12 7.63
N PRO A 69 8.51 -2.47 6.80
CA PRO A 69 8.29 -2.72 5.39
C PRO A 69 7.13 -3.67 5.15
N GLY A 70 6.17 -3.24 4.33
CA GLY A 70 4.92 -3.95 4.06
C GLY A 70 3.70 -3.41 4.79
N ASP A 71 3.85 -2.60 5.84
CA ASP A 71 2.69 -2.01 6.52
C ASP A 71 1.88 -1.13 5.56
N LEU A 72 0.55 -1.20 5.65
CA LEU A 72 -0.32 -0.26 4.96
C LEU A 72 -0.21 1.08 5.66
N VAL A 73 0.03 2.13 4.89
CA VAL A 73 0.01 3.51 5.35
C VAL A 73 -1.14 4.21 4.66
N LEU A 74 -2.07 4.71 5.46
CA LEU A 74 -3.23 5.45 5.00
C LEU A 74 -2.98 6.94 5.16
N PHE A 75 -3.44 7.70 4.18
CA PHE A 75 -3.26 9.14 4.10
C PHE A 75 -4.60 9.85 3.94
N ASP A 76 -4.62 11.15 4.24
CA ASP A 76 -5.75 12.06 3.96
C ASP A 76 -7.11 11.55 4.49
N GLY A 77 -7.14 11.03 5.73
CA GLY A 77 -8.36 10.49 6.32
C GLY A 77 -8.83 9.18 5.71
N ALA A 78 -7.90 8.31 5.30
CA ALA A 78 -8.15 7.06 4.59
C ALA A 78 -8.71 7.22 3.17
N ASN A 79 -8.50 8.37 2.52
CA ASN A 79 -8.79 8.52 1.09
C ASN A 79 -7.72 7.89 0.19
N HIS A 80 -6.50 7.71 0.72
CA HIS A 80 -5.39 7.14 -0.01
C HIS A 80 -4.65 6.10 0.82
N VAL A 81 -3.98 5.16 0.15
CA VAL A 81 -3.18 4.11 0.79
C VAL A 81 -1.94 3.78 -0.02
N GLY A 82 -0.88 3.38 0.68
CA GLY A 82 0.34 2.80 0.12
C GLY A 82 0.94 1.76 1.04
N LEU A 83 2.01 1.11 0.59
CA LEU A 83 2.79 0.18 1.40
C LEU A 83 4.08 0.86 1.85
N TYR A 84 4.40 0.77 3.14
CA TYR A 84 5.66 1.28 3.67
C TYR A 84 6.82 0.47 3.10
N ALA A 85 7.81 1.15 2.51
CA ALA A 85 9.00 0.54 1.92
C ALA A 85 10.23 0.63 2.83
N GLY A 86 10.08 1.16 4.04
CA GLY A 86 11.21 1.51 4.90
C GLY A 86 11.80 2.88 4.57
N ASN A 87 12.77 3.30 5.39
CA ASN A 87 13.52 4.55 5.21
C ASN A 87 12.66 5.80 4.99
N GLY A 88 11.47 5.87 5.60
CA GLY A 88 10.56 7.00 5.43
C GLY A 88 9.94 7.09 4.03
N THR A 89 9.80 5.97 3.32
CA THR A 89 9.22 5.94 1.96
C THR A 89 8.05 4.96 1.85
N VAL A 90 7.19 5.18 0.86
CA VAL A 90 6.03 4.34 0.55
C VAL A 90 5.94 4.05 -0.94
N VAL A 91 5.44 2.87 -1.31
CA VAL A 91 5.02 2.53 -2.67
C VAL A 91 3.50 2.69 -2.78
N HIS A 92 3.05 3.49 -3.73
CA HIS A 92 1.63 3.78 -3.92
C HIS A 92 1.26 3.99 -5.39
N ALA A 93 -0.03 3.85 -5.70
CA ALA A 93 -0.61 4.28 -6.98
C ALA A 93 -1.31 5.63 -6.74
N PRO A 94 -0.70 6.77 -7.10
CA PRO A 94 -1.10 8.10 -6.62
C PRO A 94 -2.43 8.62 -7.18
N THR A 95 -2.55 8.75 -8.51
CA THR A 95 -3.72 9.31 -9.18
C THR A 95 -3.61 9.12 -10.69
N SER A 96 -4.67 9.44 -11.43
CA SER A 96 -4.71 9.33 -12.89
C SER A 96 -3.58 10.15 -13.54
N GLY A 97 -2.93 9.57 -14.56
CA GLY A 97 -1.79 10.17 -15.25
C GLY A 97 -0.45 10.03 -14.50
N GLN A 98 -0.43 9.39 -13.32
CA GLN A 98 0.79 9.12 -12.57
C GLN A 98 0.91 7.61 -12.32
N PRO A 99 1.99 6.95 -12.76
CA PRO A 99 2.14 5.51 -12.53
C PRO A 99 2.39 5.20 -11.06
N VAL A 100 2.30 3.92 -10.71
CA VAL A 100 2.78 3.39 -9.43
C VAL A 100 4.23 3.83 -9.23
N LYS A 101 4.51 4.39 -8.06
CA LYS A 101 5.84 4.93 -7.76
C LYS A 101 6.14 4.83 -6.27
N GLN A 102 7.41 5.02 -5.93
CA GLN A 102 7.84 5.25 -4.57
C GLN A 102 7.85 6.76 -4.30
N ALA A 103 7.40 7.15 -3.11
CA ALA A 103 7.37 8.53 -2.66
C ALA A 103 7.77 8.64 -1.17
N PRO A 104 8.27 9.80 -0.71
CA PRO A 104 8.48 10.04 0.71
C PRO A 104 7.18 9.90 1.49
N LEU A 105 7.21 9.26 2.66
CA LEU A 105 6.03 9.09 3.52
C LEU A 105 5.47 10.44 3.98
N ASP A 106 6.34 11.43 4.22
CA ASP A 106 5.94 12.77 4.64
C ASP A 106 5.49 13.68 3.48
N SER A 107 5.42 13.15 2.25
CA SER A 107 4.86 13.89 1.10
C SER A 107 3.33 14.00 1.13
N MET A 108 2.67 13.20 1.98
CA MET A 108 1.22 13.18 2.17
C MET A 108 0.90 13.18 3.67
N PRO A 109 -0.23 13.78 4.11
CA PRO A 109 -0.68 13.73 5.50
C PRO A 109 -0.94 12.30 5.99
N PHE A 110 -0.06 11.79 6.86
CA PHE A 110 -0.23 10.49 7.51
C PHE A 110 -1.53 10.47 8.33
N TYR A 111 -2.32 9.42 8.18
CA TYR A 111 -3.56 9.22 8.94
C TYR A 111 -3.48 8.02 9.89
N ALA A 112 -3.19 6.83 9.36
CA ALA A 112 -3.15 5.58 10.13
C ALA A 112 -2.23 4.56 9.47
N ALA A 113 -1.81 3.55 10.21
CA ALA A 113 -1.11 2.39 9.64
C ALA A 113 -1.67 1.07 10.15
N ARG A 114 -1.63 0.05 9.28
CA ARG A 114 -2.13 -1.30 9.55
C ARG A 114 -1.13 -2.36 9.12
N ARG A 115 -0.99 -3.41 9.94
CA ARG A 115 -0.16 -4.58 9.65
C ARG A 115 -1.01 -5.83 9.50
N TYR A 116 -0.72 -6.59 8.45
CA TYR A 116 -1.32 -7.89 8.14
C TYR A 116 -0.24 -8.97 8.11
#